data_AF-A0A0C2CMW8-F1
#
_entry.id   AF-A0A0C2CMW8-F1
#
_cell.length_a   1.000
_cell.length_b   1.000
_cell.length_c   1.000
_cell.angle_alpha   90.00
_cell.angle_beta   90.00
_cell.angle_gamma   90.00
#
_symmetry.space_group_name_H-M   'P 1'
#
loop_
_entity.id
_entity.type
_entity.pdbx_description
1 polymer ?
#
loop_
_entity_poly.entity_id
_entity_poly.type
_entity_poly.pdbx_seq_one_letter_code
_entity_poly.pdbx_strand_id
1 'polypeptide(L)'
;MARKAGGLAAIIAGQPVVEHRRSIMAAIKAVFRSSGLHIGLVITCMIYIYVGAIIFRYLEHPHEIEIREETSVRFEELQQRFLKDVEEMKETLDVDEYEFNATLDVLINNYLEDLFKSFDNPIARNYFDSLFYNDGEYVDLWTVDSSVLFTATTLVPVGFGLITPLTWKGRMFLVIYAIVGIPLALVTISDIGKFFCDAIFKLFRESTTFFMAALLMLLLLYPLVGGVCIHNVSHLSLFDSVYYCCITILTVGFGDIELASVPHSTKLACMSRINYTSNRKERKEKKRTL
;
A
#
# COMPACT_ATOMS: atom_id res chain seq x y z
N MET A 1 -25.24 24.32 -58.48
CA MET A 1 -25.77 24.78 -57.17
C MET A 1 -27.01 23.96 -56.83
N ALA A 2 -26.88 22.91 -56.00
CA ALA A 2 -28.02 22.17 -55.47
C ALA A 2 -28.07 22.40 -53.95
N ARG A 3 -29.10 23.11 -53.50
CA ARG A 3 -29.32 23.41 -52.07
C ARG A 3 -29.74 22.11 -51.36
N LYS A 4 -29.01 21.75 -50.28
CA LYS A 4 -29.43 20.70 -49.34
C LYS A 4 -30.83 21.02 -48.83
N ALA A 5 -31.82 20.24 -49.25
CA ALA A 5 -33.17 20.33 -48.72
C ALA A 5 -33.15 19.95 -47.24
N GLY A 6 -33.70 20.82 -46.39
CA GLY A 6 -33.81 20.61 -44.95
C GLY A 6 -34.61 19.34 -44.63
N GLY A 7 -34.26 18.70 -43.51
CA GLY A 7 -34.74 17.39 -43.10
C GLY A 7 -36.27 17.20 -43.08
N LEU A 8 -37.06 18.27 -43.04
CA LEU A 8 -38.53 18.17 -43.09
C LEU A 8 -39.06 17.63 -44.43
N ALA A 9 -38.46 18.02 -45.56
CA ALA A 9 -38.92 17.59 -46.88
C ALA A 9 -38.65 16.10 -47.13
N ALA A 10 -37.58 15.56 -46.56
CA ALA A 10 -37.23 14.14 -46.64
C ALA A 10 -38.17 13.26 -45.79
N ILE A 11 -38.65 13.78 -44.64
CA ILE A 11 -39.58 13.07 -43.75
C ILE A 11 -40.98 12.95 -44.37
N ILE A 12 -41.45 14.00 -45.06
CA ILE A 12 -42.76 14.01 -45.74
C ILE A 12 -42.76 13.10 -46.97
N ALA A 13 -41.60 12.93 -47.63
CA ALA A 13 -41.46 12.11 -48.84
C ALA A 13 -41.43 10.58 -48.58
N GLY A 14 -41.68 10.12 -47.35
CA GLY A 14 -41.67 8.69 -47.01
C GLY A 14 -40.32 8.00 -47.24
N GLN A 15 -39.24 8.77 -47.38
CA GLN A 15 -37.89 8.22 -47.50
C GLN A 15 -37.56 7.54 -46.17
N PRO A 16 -37.06 6.28 -46.18
CA PRO A 16 -36.66 5.64 -44.94
C PRO A 16 -35.61 6.51 -44.25
N VAL A 17 -35.93 7.00 -43.05
CA VAL A 17 -34.97 7.69 -42.20
C VAL A 17 -33.90 6.65 -41.87
N VAL A 18 -32.76 6.75 -42.54
CA VAL A 18 -31.61 5.89 -42.26
C VAL A 18 -31.05 6.35 -40.91
N GLU A 19 -31.64 5.81 -39.84
CA GLU A 19 -31.14 5.95 -38.49
C GLU A 19 -29.78 5.22 -38.47
N HIS A 20 -28.70 5.99 -38.59
CA HIS A 20 -27.36 5.43 -38.58
C HIS A 20 -27.07 4.95 -37.14
N ARG A 21 -27.57 3.76 -36.80
CA ARG A 21 -27.06 2.95 -35.68
C ARG A 21 -25.60 2.67 -35.99
N ARG A 22 -24.70 3.60 -35.68
CA ARG A 22 -23.30 3.24 -35.46
C ARG A 22 -23.32 2.23 -34.34
N SER A 23 -23.13 0.96 -34.70
CA SER A 23 -22.98 -0.11 -33.74
C SER A 23 -21.93 0.33 -32.72
N ILE A 24 -22.21 0.16 -31.43
CA ILE A 24 -21.27 0.44 -30.34
C ILE A 24 -19.90 -0.20 -30.65
N MET A 25 -19.92 -1.35 -31.31
CA MET A 25 -18.73 -2.07 -31.78
C MET A 25 -17.88 -1.28 -32.80
N ALA A 26 -18.49 -0.47 -33.66
CA ALA A 26 -17.78 0.42 -34.59
C ALA A 26 -17.17 1.64 -33.88
N ALA A 27 -17.83 2.16 -32.84
CA ALA A 27 -17.27 3.21 -32.00
C ALA A 27 -16.06 2.70 -31.20
N ILE A 28 -16.17 1.50 -30.61
CA ILE A 28 -15.06 0.82 -29.91
C ILE A 28 -13.87 0.62 -30.85
N LYS A 29 -14.11 0.14 -32.08
CA LYS A 29 -13.04 -0.11 -33.07
C LYS A 29 -12.34 1.18 -33.54
N ALA A 30 -13.08 2.30 -33.64
CA ALA A 30 -12.53 3.60 -33.99
C ALA A 30 -11.69 4.20 -32.85
N VAL A 31 -12.13 4.03 -31.59
CA VAL A 31 -11.39 4.45 -30.40
C VAL A 31 -10.06 3.69 -30.30
N PHE A 32 -10.09 2.37 -30.44
CA PHE A 32 -8.90 1.51 -30.36
C PHE A 32 -7.82 1.86 -31.39
N ARG A 33 -8.21 2.33 -32.59
CA ARG A 33 -7.26 2.75 -33.64
C ARG A 33 -6.55 4.07 -33.32
N SER A 34 -7.12 4.90 -32.46
CA SER A 34 -6.58 6.22 -32.10
C SER A 34 -5.69 6.18 -30.84
N SER A 35 -5.59 5.04 -30.15
CA SER A 35 -4.98 4.93 -28.81
C SER A 35 -3.46 4.83 -28.79
N GLY A 36 -2.79 4.69 -29.93
CA GLY A 36 -1.37 4.31 -29.99
C GLY A 36 -0.41 5.25 -29.26
N LEU A 37 -0.59 6.56 -29.39
CA LEU A 37 0.25 7.55 -28.70
C LEU A 37 0.00 7.57 -27.19
N HIS A 38 -1.27 7.50 -26.78
CA HIS A 38 -1.69 7.46 -25.39
C HIS A 38 -1.11 6.24 -24.67
N ILE A 39 -1.12 5.07 -25.33
CA ILE A 39 -0.55 3.83 -24.80
C ILE A 39 0.98 3.95 -24.66
N GLY A 40 1.66 4.59 -25.61
CA GLY A 40 3.12 4.80 -25.53
C GLY A 40 3.53 5.64 -24.32
N LEU A 41 2.74 6.65 -23.96
CA LEU A 41 2.97 7.49 -22.79
C LEU A 41 2.78 6.70 -21.49
N VAL A 42 1.73 5.86 -21.40
CA VAL A 42 1.49 4.96 -20.26
C VAL A 42 2.65 3.97 -20.09
N ILE A 43 3.09 3.35 -21.18
CA ILE A 43 4.21 2.40 -21.15
C ILE A 43 5.50 3.09 -20.68
N THR A 44 5.76 4.31 -21.15
CA THR A 44 6.92 5.10 -20.71
C THR A 44 6.87 5.36 -19.21
N CYS A 45 5.69 5.71 -18.67
CA CYS A 45 5.47 5.90 -17.25
C CYS A 45 5.70 4.60 -16.45
N MET A 46 5.20 3.46 -16.93
CA MET A 46 5.42 2.14 -16.31
C MET A 46 6.89 1.73 -16.29
N ILE A 47 7.62 1.97 -17.38
CA ILE A 47 9.06 1.73 -17.45
C ILE A 47 9.80 2.63 -16.47
N TYR A 48 9.42 3.91 -16.37
CA TYR A 48 10.01 4.86 -15.45
C TYR A 48 9.87 4.41 -13.98
N ILE A 49 8.68 3.93 -13.60
CA ILE A 49 8.40 3.36 -12.27
C ILE A 49 9.31 2.15 -12.01
N TYR A 50 9.37 1.19 -12.94
CA TYR A 50 10.14 -0.04 -12.74
C TYR A 50 11.65 0.21 -12.67
N VAL A 51 12.17 1.10 -13.52
CA VAL A 51 13.58 1.53 -13.46
C VAL A 51 13.88 2.23 -12.15
N GLY A 52 13.00 3.12 -11.69
CA GLY A 52 13.10 3.74 -10.37
C GLY A 52 13.17 2.71 -9.26
N ALA A 53 12.28 1.71 -9.28
CA ALA A 53 12.20 0.67 -8.26
C ALA A 53 13.51 -0.14 -8.16
N ILE A 54 14.09 -0.51 -9.31
CA ILE A 54 15.40 -1.19 -9.36
C ILE A 54 16.49 -0.32 -8.74
N ILE A 55 16.54 0.98 -9.07
CA ILE A 55 17.57 1.88 -8.56
C ILE A 55 17.42 2.11 -7.05
N PHE A 56 16.22 2.37 -6.55
CA PHE A 56 15.99 2.56 -5.12
C PHE A 56 16.35 1.31 -4.32
N ARG A 57 15.93 0.13 -4.80
CA ARG A 57 16.32 -1.14 -4.18
C ARG A 57 17.83 -1.30 -4.16
N TYR A 58 18.52 -1.00 -5.27
CA TYR A 58 19.97 -1.08 -5.33
C TYR A 58 20.67 -0.13 -4.34
N LEU A 59 20.11 1.06 -4.10
CA LEU A 59 20.69 2.06 -3.21
C LEU A 59 20.42 1.78 -1.73
N GLU A 60 19.22 1.30 -1.38
CA GLU A 60 18.76 1.22 0.01
C GLU A 60 18.84 -0.18 0.62
N HIS A 61 18.60 -1.24 -0.17
CA HIS A 61 18.63 -2.62 0.32
C HIS A 61 19.95 -3.04 1.00
N PRO A 62 21.16 -2.70 0.51
CA PRO A 62 22.38 -3.06 1.23
C PRO A 62 22.48 -2.38 2.59
N HIS A 63 22.00 -1.13 2.71
CA HIS A 63 22.00 -0.39 3.96
C HIS A 63 20.92 -0.91 4.94
N GLU A 64 19.80 -1.41 4.41
CA GLU A 64 18.79 -2.10 5.20
C GLU A 64 19.37 -3.33 5.92
N ILE A 65 20.14 -4.15 5.20
CA ILE A 65 20.77 -5.35 5.76
C ILE A 65 21.73 -4.97 6.90
N GLU A 66 22.56 -3.94 6.70
CA GLU A 66 23.52 -3.46 7.70
C GLU A 66 22.81 -3.01 8.99
N ILE A 67 21.76 -2.20 8.87
CA ILE A 67 20.97 -1.73 10.02
C ILE A 67 20.24 -2.88 10.70
N ARG A 68 19.72 -3.84 9.92
CA ARG A 68 19.06 -5.03 10.47
C ARG A 68 20.03 -5.84 11.33
N GLU A 69 21.24 -6.07 10.85
CA GLU A 69 22.28 -6.80 11.59
C GLU A 69 22.65 -6.05 12.88
N GLU A 70 22.89 -4.74 12.80
CA GLU A 70 23.15 -3.90 13.98
C GLU A 70 21.99 -3.96 15.00
N THR A 71 20.75 -3.89 14.51
CA THR A 71 19.55 -3.97 15.34
C THR A 71 19.44 -5.34 16.02
N SER A 72 19.71 -6.42 15.28
CA SER A 72 19.64 -7.78 15.85
C SER A 72 20.61 -7.95 17.03
N VAL A 73 21.85 -7.49 16.87
CA VAL A 73 22.88 -7.57 17.92
C VAL A 73 22.47 -6.67 19.10
N ARG A 74 22.04 -5.45 18.83
CA ARG A 74 21.62 -4.50 19.87
C ARG A 74 20.43 -5.02 20.69
N PHE A 75 19.47 -5.67 20.03
CA PHE A 75 18.31 -6.24 20.71
C PHE A 75 18.68 -7.45 21.57
N GLU A 76 19.56 -8.32 21.08
CA GLU A 76 20.12 -9.42 21.87
C GLU A 76 20.89 -8.90 23.08
N GLU A 77 21.75 -7.89 22.92
CA GLU A 77 22.45 -7.26 24.02
C GLU A 77 21.51 -6.68 25.07
N LEU A 78 20.45 -5.98 24.64
CA LEU A 78 19.46 -5.39 25.53
C LEU A 78 18.76 -6.47 26.37
N GLN A 79 18.36 -7.58 25.74
CA GLN A 79 17.75 -8.72 26.42
C GLN A 79 18.70 -9.38 27.41
N GLN A 80 19.96 -9.62 27.01
CA GLN A 80 20.96 -10.24 27.87
C GLN A 80 21.28 -9.36 29.10
N ARG A 81 21.40 -8.04 28.90
CA ARG A 81 21.59 -7.09 30.00
C ARG A 81 20.41 -7.12 30.97
N PHE A 82 19.18 -7.06 30.46
CA PHE A 82 17.99 -7.15 31.31
C PHE A 82 17.93 -8.44 32.12
N LEU A 83 18.19 -9.60 31.49
CA LEU A 83 18.18 -10.89 32.19
C LEU A 83 19.25 -10.96 33.28
N LYS A 84 20.45 -10.45 32.98
CA LYS A 84 21.54 -10.39 33.94
C LYS A 84 21.21 -9.48 35.13
N ASP A 85 20.66 -8.30 34.88
CA ASP A 85 20.27 -7.35 35.93
C ASP A 85 19.16 -7.91 36.81
N VAL A 86 18.21 -8.65 36.24
CA VAL A 86 17.17 -9.38 37.00
C VAL A 86 17.75 -10.51 37.85
N GLU A 87 18.73 -11.26 37.33
CA GLU A 87 19.40 -12.34 38.07
C GLU A 87 20.23 -11.78 39.23
N GLU A 88 21.03 -10.73 39.00
CA GLU A 88 21.79 -10.04 40.04
C GLU A 88 20.88 -9.47 41.14
N MET A 89 19.74 -8.87 40.76
CA MET A 89 18.73 -8.36 41.69
C MET A 89 18.17 -9.48 42.58
N LYS A 90 17.90 -10.65 41.99
CA LYS A 90 17.38 -11.81 42.72
C LYS A 90 18.41 -12.39 43.71
N GLU A 91 19.70 -12.31 43.39
CA GLU A 91 20.76 -12.78 44.29
C GLU A 91 21.06 -11.82 45.45
N THR A 92 20.85 -10.51 45.24
CA THR A 92 21.17 -9.47 46.24
C THR A 92 20.03 -9.16 47.20
N LEU A 93 18.78 -9.31 46.79
CA LEU A 93 17.62 -9.02 47.64
C LEU A 93 17.16 -10.28 48.40
N ASP A 94 17.48 -10.35 49.70
CA ASP A 94 16.90 -11.33 50.62
C ASP A 94 15.47 -10.89 51.01
N VAL A 95 14.51 -11.24 50.15
CA VAL A 95 13.09 -11.46 50.44
C VAL A 95 12.33 -10.30 51.13
N ASP A 96 12.27 -9.12 50.51
CA ASP A 96 11.05 -8.30 50.57
C ASP A 96 10.46 -8.19 49.16
N GLU A 97 9.33 -8.89 48.95
CA GLU A 97 8.63 -8.95 47.66
C GLU A 97 8.20 -7.56 47.19
N TYR A 98 7.97 -6.63 48.13
CA TYR A 98 7.61 -5.25 47.82
C TYR A 98 8.78 -4.47 47.20
N GLU A 99 9.98 -4.56 47.80
CA GLU A 99 11.17 -3.85 47.32
C GLU A 99 11.68 -4.44 46.00
N PHE A 100 11.57 -5.76 45.83
CA PHE A 100 11.85 -6.43 44.57
C PHE A 100 10.94 -5.95 43.44
N ASN A 101 9.61 -5.92 43.66
CA ASN A 101 8.66 -5.48 42.64
C ASN A 101 8.88 -4.00 42.25
N ALA A 102 9.13 -3.12 43.23
CA ALA A 102 9.41 -1.71 42.96
C ALA A 102 10.70 -1.52 42.13
N THR A 103 11.75 -2.28 42.41
CA THR A 103 13.02 -2.21 41.68
C THR A 103 12.90 -2.84 40.29
N LEU A 104 12.17 -3.94 40.17
CA LEU A 104 11.89 -4.59 38.88
C LEU A 104 11.11 -3.68 37.94
N ASP A 105 10.12 -2.92 38.46
CA ASP A 105 9.38 -1.93 37.66
C ASP A 105 10.31 -0.86 37.07
N VAL A 106 11.29 -0.38 37.85
CA VAL A 106 12.30 0.58 37.35
C VAL A 106 13.15 -0.05 36.24
N LEU A 107 13.59 -1.29 36.42
CA LEU A 107 14.41 -1.99 35.43
C LEU A 107 13.63 -2.24 34.13
N ILE A 108 12.36 -2.65 34.23
CA ILE A 108 11.47 -2.83 33.08
C ILE A 108 11.30 -1.51 32.35
N ASN A 109 11.06 -0.41 33.06
CA ASN A 109 10.88 0.91 32.43
C ASN A 109 12.15 1.36 31.69
N ASN A 110 13.35 1.15 32.26
CA ASN A 110 14.60 1.47 31.59
C ASN A 110 14.82 0.62 30.33
N TYR A 111 14.54 -0.68 30.41
CA TYR A 111 14.60 -1.58 29.26
C TYR A 111 13.62 -1.14 28.15
N LEU A 112 12.38 -0.81 28.52
CA LEU A 112 11.37 -0.34 27.57
C LEU A 112 11.76 0.99 26.94
N GLU A 113 12.35 1.92 27.70
CA GLU A 113 12.82 3.19 27.17
C GLU A 113 13.90 2.98 26.10
N ASP A 114 14.90 2.15 26.38
CA ASP A 114 15.99 1.88 25.44
C ASP A 114 15.53 1.08 24.21
N LEU A 115 14.56 0.19 24.40
CA LEU A 115 13.88 -0.49 23.30
C LEU A 115 13.13 0.52 22.42
N PHE A 116 12.32 1.41 23.00
CA PHE A 116 11.54 2.38 22.22
C PHE A 116 12.42 3.40 21.50
N LYS A 117 13.58 3.80 22.05
CA LYS A 117 14.57 4.61 21.33
C LYS A 117 15.03 3.93 20.03
N SER A 118 15.11 2.60 19.99
CA SER A 118 15.47 1.90 18.75
C SER A 118 14.40 2.02 17.66
N PHE A 119 13.13 2.20 18.03
CA PHE A 119 12.00 2.26 17.08
C PHE A 119 11.92 3.58 16.30
N ASP A 120 12.78 4.55 16.60
CA ASP A 120 13.01 5.73 15.76
C ASP A 120 13.50 5.30 14.36
N ASN A 121 14.19 4.16 14.28
CA ASN A 121 14.56 3.56 13.00
C ASN A 121 13.43 2.64 12.50
N PRO A 122 12.86 2.87 11.29
CA PRO A 122 11.79 2.03 10.76
C PRO A 122 12.21 0.57 10.56
N ILE A 123 13.50 0.32 10.26
CA ILE A 123 14.04 -1.03 10.10
C ILE A 123 14.04 -1.78 11.44
N ALA A 124 14.35 -1.06 12.52
CA ALA A 124 14.35 -1.65 13.87
C ALA A 124 12.93 -1.98 14.35
N ARG A 125 11.96 -1.12 14.02
CA ARG A 125 10.54 -1.41 14.24
C ARG A 125 10.10 -2.66 13.45
N ASN A 126 10.43 -2.73 12.16
CA ASN A 126 10.12 -3.90 11.33
C ASN A 126 10.79 -5.18 11.87
N TYR A 127 12.03 -5.08 12.33
CA TYR A 127 12.73 -6.20 12.97
C TYR A 127 12.00 -6.67 14.22
N PHE A 128 11.61 -5.75 15.10
CA PHE A 128 10.81 -6.08 16.27
C PHE A 128 9.48 -6.75 15.87
N ASP A 129 8.73 -6.17 14.94
CA ASP A 129 7.46 -6.76 14.48
C ASP A 129 7.65 -8.17 13.92
N SER A 130 8.75 -8.44 13.21
CA SER A 130 9.06 -9.78 12.70
C SER A 130 9.25 -10.82 13.82
N LEU A 131 9.84 -10.43 14.95
CA LEU A 131 10.05 -11.31 16.10
C LEU A 131 8.74 -11.69 16.81
N PHE A 132 7.78 -10.76 16.90
CA PHE A 132 6.52 -10.99 17.63
C PHE A 132 5.38 -11.51 16.76
N TYR A 133 5.32 -11.08 15.49
CA TYR A 133 4.20 -11.35 14.61
C TYR A 133 4.52 -12.34 13.48
N ASN A 134 5.80 -12.51 13.11
CA ASN A 134 6.19 -13.36 11.98
C ASN A 134 7.09 -14.54 12.37
N ASP A 135 6.95 -15.06 13.60
CA ASP A 135 7.71 -16.21 14.11
C ASP A 135 9.24 -16.06 13.99
N GLY A 136 9.74 -14.81 13.93
CA GLY A 136 11.16 -14.50 13.78
C GLY A 136 11.67 -14.45 12.34
N GLU A 137 10.81 -14.64 11.33
CA GLU A 137 11.19 -14.46 9.93
C GLU A 137 11.14 -12.97 9.55
N TYR A 138 12.31 -12.38 9.27
CA TYR A 138 12.40 -11.01 8.80
C TYR A 138 11.97 -10.90 7.34
N VAL A 139 11.03 -9.99 7.06
CA VAL A 139 10.64 -9.62 5.69
C VAL A 139 11.30 -8.29 5.37
N ASP A 140 12.10 -8.26 4.31
CA ASP A 140 12.76 -7.04 3.85
C ASP A 140 11.73 -5.97 3.47
N LEU A 141 11.99 -4.71 3.82
CA LEU A 141 11.20 -3.55 3.44
C LEU A 141 11.40 -3.22 1.96
N TRP A 142 12.63 -3.27 1.46
CA TRP A 142 12.96 -3.00 0.06
C TRP A 142 12.83 -4.24 -0.85
N THR A 143 11.65 -4.88 -0.84
CA THR A 143 11.29 -5.88 -1.87
C THR A 143 11.05 -5.23 -3.22
N VAL A 144 11.00 -6.02 -4.30
CA VAL A 144 10.65 -5.51 -5.65
C VAL A 144 9.26 -4.87 -5.64
N ASP A 145 8.28 -5.54 -5.02
CA ASP A 145 6.89 -5.10 -5.01
C ASP A 145 6.73 -3.81 -4.20
N SER A 146 7.34 -3.76 -3.01
CA SER A 146 7.36 -2.54 -2.18
C SER A 146 8.08 -1.38 -2.87
N SER A 147 9.16 -1.65 -3.61
CA SER A 147 9.90 -0.63 -4.38
C SER A 147 9.08 -0.09 -5.54
N VAL A 148 8.33 -0.94 -6.25
CA VAL A 148 7.41 -0.53 -7.32
C VAL A 148 6.26 0.30 -6.75
N LEU A 149 5.69 -0.12 -5.62
CA LEU A 149 4.65 0.64 -4.94
C LEU A 149 5.15 2.01 -4.47
N PHE A 150 6.34 2.07 -3.87
CA PHE A 150 6.98 3.31 -3.44
C PHE A 150 7.21 4.27 -4.63
N THR A 151 7.75 3.78 -5.73
CA THR A 151 8.04 4.61 -6.90
C THR A 151 6.78 5.06 -7.66
N ALA A 152 5.76 4.22 -7.71
CA ALA A 152 4.46 4.57 -8.28
C ALA A 152 3.72 5.62 -7.42
N THR A 153 3.70 5.43 -6.10
CA THR A 153 3.02 6.34 -5.16
C THR A 153 3.75 7.66 -4.99
N THR A 154 5.06 7.71 -5.22
CA THR A 154 5.83 8.96 -5.35
C THR A 154 5.44 9.73 -6.61
N LEU A 155 5.12 9.03 -7.71
CA LEU A 155 4.78 9.62 -8.99
C LEU A 155 3.36 10.22 -9.03
N VAL A 156 2.41 9.54 -8.39
CA VAL A 156 0.98 9.92 -8.32
C VAL A 156 0.66 10.64 -6.99
N PRO A 157 1.62 11.44 -6.49
CA PRO A 157 1.85 11.82 -5.09
C PRO A 157 0.83 11.31 -4.04
N VAL A 158 0.69 9.99 -3.90
CA VAL A 158 -0.09 9.36 -2.81
C VAL A 158 0.78 9.30 -1.55
N GLY A 159 2.02 8.83 -1.72
CA GLY A 159 3.05 8.87 -0.68
C GLY A 159 2.70 8.19 0.66
N PHE A 160 2.35 6.90 0.66
CA PHE A 160 1.97 6.17 1.89
C PHE A 160 3.00 6.23 3.03
N GLY A 161 4.29 6.41 2.71
CA GLY A 161 5.34 6.47 3.73
C GLY A 161 5.65 5.13 4.41
N LEU A 162 5.14 4.00 3.90
CA LEU A 162 5.45 2.65 4.40
C LEU A 162 6.96 2.36 4.37
N ILE A 163 7.63 2.77 3.27
CA ILE A 163 9.08 2.73 3.13
C ILE A 163 9.60 4.08 2.65
N THR A 164 10.76 4.50 3.16
CA THR A 164 11.42 5.75 2.76
C THR A 164 12.94 5.57 2.70
N PRO A 165 13.64 6.25 1.77
CA PRO A 165 15.09 6.15 1.69
C PRO A 165 15.75 6.79 2.90
N LEU A 166 16.59 6.01 3.58
CA LEU A 166 17.35 6.46 4.74
C LEU A 166 18.71 7.02 4.31
N THR A 167 19.28 6.50 3.22
CA THR A 167 20.60 6.94 2.78
C THR A 167 20.55 8.36 2.17
N TRP A 168 21.67 9.08 2.31
CA TRP A 168 21.86 10.36 1.63
C TRP A 168 21.69 10.24 0.11
N LYS A 169 22.24 9.18 -0.48
CA LYS A 169 22.19 8.93 -1.94
C LYS A 169 20.76 8.68 -2.41
N GLY A 170 19.99 7.86 -1.69
CA GLY A 170 18.60 7.58 -2.01
C GLY A 170 17.70 8.80 -1.86
N ARG A 171 17.92 9.63 -0.83
CA ARG A 171 17.17 10.90 -0.66
C ARG A 171 17.45 11.91 -1.79
N MET A 172 18.71 12.05 -2.20
CA MET A 172 19.06 12.89 -3.35
C MET A 172 18.44 12.36 -4.65
N PHE A 173 18.51 11.05 -4.86
CA PHE A 173 17.87 10.42 -6.02
C PHE A 173 16.35 10.60 -6.01
N LEU A 174 15.70 10.51 -4.84
CA LEU A 174 14.26 10.75 -4.68
C LEU A 174 13.84 12.14 -5.14
N VAL A 175 14.60 13.18 -4.78
CA VAL A 175 14.31 14.55 -5.20
C VAL A 175 14.36 14.67 -6.73
N ILE A 176 15.42 14.13 -7.35
CA ILE A 176 15.59 14.17 -8.82
C ILE A 176 14.49 13.35 -9.51
N TYR A 177 14.20 12.17 -9.00
CA TYR A 177 13.17 11.27 -9.50
C TYR A 177 11.78 11.92 -9.46
N ALA A 178 11.45 12.63 -8.38
CA ALA A 178 10.18 13.32 -8.22
C ALA A 178 10.05 14.54 -9.17
N ILE A 179 11.12 15.33 -9.34
CA ILE A 179 11.12 16.51 -10.22
C ILE A 179 10.80 16.14 -11.67
N VAL A 180 11.33 15.02 -12.16
CA VAL A 180 11.08 14.55 -13.53
C VAL A 180 9.79 13.75 -13.61
N GLY A 181 9.55 12.91 -12.61
CA GLY A 181 8.48 11.93 -12.61
C GLY A 181 7.08 12.53 -12.44
N ILE A 182 6.91 13.49 -11.52
CA ILE A 182 5.59 14.09 -11.25
C ILE A 182 5.04 14.80 -12.50
N PRO A 183 5.80 15.65 -13.22
CA PRO A 183 5.33 16.23 -14.49
C PRO A 183 4.98 15.16 -15.55
N LEU A 184 5.80 14.10 -15.67
CA LEU A 184 5.52 13.00 -16.59
C LEU A 184 4.19 12.31 -16.27
N ALA A 185 3.91 12.03 -14.99
CA ALA A 185 2.64 11.48 -14.55
C ALA A 185 1.48 12.43 -14.80
N LEU A 186 1.62 13.73 -14.52
CA LEU A 186 0.56 14.72 -14.76
C LEU A 186 0.17 14.83 -16.24
N VAL A 187 1.15 14.82 -17.14
CA VAL A 187 0.90 14.80 -18.59
C VAL A 187 0.19 13.49 -18.98
N THR A 188 0.64 12.37 -18.42
CA THR A 188 0.04 11.04 -18.66
C THR A 188 -1.41 10.97 -18.20
N ILE A 189 -1.71 11.41 -16.98
CA ILE A 189 -3.05 11.45 -16.42
C ILE A 189 -3.96 12.38 -17.24
N SER A 190 -3.45 13.54 -17.66
CA SER A 190 -4.22 14.51 -18.46
C SER A 190 -4.58 13.95 -19.84
N ASP A 191 -3.64 13.26 -20.48
CA ASP A 191 -3.81 12.67 -21.80
C ASP A 191 -4.78 11.48 -21.76
N ILE A 192 -4.59 10.57 -20.79
CA ILE A 192 -5.50 9.47 -20.49
C ILE A 192 -6.91 9.98 -20.16
N GLY A 193 -7.01 11.02 -19.32
CA GLY A 193 -8.27 11.63 -18.93
C GLY A 193 -9.06 12.16 -20.13
N LYS A 194 -8.41 12.86 -21.06
CA LYS A 194 -9.03 13.31 -22.32
C LYS A 194 -9.50 12.15 -23.18
N PHE A 195 -8.66 11.13 -23.33
CA PHE A 195 -9.01 9.92 -24.09
C PHE A 195 -10.25 9.22 -23.50
N PHE A 196 -10.32 9.06 -22.18
CA PHE A 196 -11.49 8.48 -21.52
C PHE A 196 -12.73 9.37 -21.64
N CYS A 197 -12.60 10.68 -21.44
CA CYS A 197 -13.70 11.63 -21.62
C CYS A 197 -14.28 11.54 -23.04
N ASP A 198 -13.44 11.57 -24.07
CA ASP A 198 -13.85 11.45 -25.47
C ASP A 198 -14.50 10.09 -25.76
N ALA A 199 -13.97 9.01 -25.19
CA ALA A 199 -14.50 7.66 -25.36
C ALA A 199 -15.89 7.54 -24.72
N ILE A 200 -16.07 8.01 -23.49
CA ILE A 200 -17.35 8.02 -22.77
C ILE A 200 -18.35 8.93 -23.50
N PHE A 201 -17.94 10.14 -23.91
CA PHE A 201 -18.81 11.09 -24.59
C PHE A 201 -19.33 10.54 -25.94
N LYS A 202 -18.45 9.88 -26.71
CA LYS A 202 -18.84 9.17 -27.94
C LYS A 202 -19.74 7.97 -27.67
N LEU A 203 -19.51 7.23 -26.59
CA LEU A 203 -20.30 6.05 -26.22
C LEU A 203 -21.74 6.44 -25.80
N PHE A 204 -21.89 7.53 -25.05
CA PHE A 204 -23.19 8.01 -24.54
C PHE A 204 -23.88 9.02 -25.45
N ARG A 205 -23.50 9.07 -26.74
CA ARG A 205 -24.14 9.91 -27.78
C ARG A 205 -24.30 11.38 -27.34
N GLU A 206 -23.26 11.95 -26.75
CA GLU A 206 -23.22 13.38 -26.40
C GLU A 206 -24.25 13.83 -25.34
N SER A 207 -24.85 12.89 -24.59
CA SER A 207 -25.75 13.26 -23.49
C SER A 207 -24.97 13.55 -22.21
N THR A 208 -24.99 14.82 -21.77
CA THR A 208 -24.30 15.29 -20.57
C THR A 208 -24.76 14.58 -19.28
N THR A 209 -26.06 14.28 -19.14
CA THR A 209 -26.59 13.62 -17.93
C THR A 209 -26.06 12.18 -17.80
N PHE A 210 -26.06 11.43 -18.90
CA PHE A 210 -25.51 10.06 -18.90
C PHE A 210 -23.99 10.06 -18.74
N PHE A 211 -23.29 11.04 -19.32
CA PHE A 211 -21.85 11.24 -19.11
C PHE A 211 -21.51 11.46 -17.62
N MET A 212 -22.21 12.38 -16.95
CA MET A 212 -22.00 12.66 -15.52
C MET A 212 -22.35 11.46 -14.64
N ALA A 213 -23.45 10.77 -14.95
CA ALA A 213 -23.84 9.54 -14.24
C ALA A 213 -22.80 8.41 -14.42
N ALA A 214 -22.25 8.25 -15.63
CA ALA A 214 -21.22 7.25 -15.91
C ALA A 214 -19.91 7.53 -15.15
N LEU A 215 -19.50 8.80 -15.05
CA LEU A 215 -18.33 9.20 -14.26
C LEU A 215 -18.53 8.94 -12.76
N LEU A 216 -19.69 9.27 -12.22
CA LEU A 216 -20.01 9.00 -10.82
C LEU A 216 -20.03 7.49 -10.53
N MET A 217 -20.63 6.70 -11.44
CA MET A 217 -20.63 5.25 -11.34
C MET A 217 -19.22 4.67 -11.42
N LEU A 218 -18.36 5.20 -12.31
CA LEU A 218 -16.97 4.78 -12.40
C LEU A 218 -16.21 5.07 -11.09
N LEU A 219 -16.40 6.26 -10.51
CA LEU A 219 -15.77 6.67 -9.27
C LEU A 219 -16.18 5.79 -8.08
N LEU A 220 -17.45 5.37 -8.00
CA LEU A 220 -17.95 4.52 -6.92
C LEU A 220 -17.63 3.03 -7.14
N LEU A 221 -17.72 2.54 -8.38
CA LEU A 221 -17.52 1.12 -8.69
C LEU A 221 -16.03 0.74 -8.66
N TYR A 222 -15.14 1.64 -9.09
CA TYR A 222 -13.71 1.35 -9.20
C TYR A 222 -13.06 0.95 -7.85
N PRO A 223 -13.27 1.68 -6.73
CA PRO A 223 -12.79 1.24 -5.41
C PRO A 223 -13.43 -0.06 -4.92
N LEU A 224 -14.69 -0.33 -5.26
CA LEU A 224 -15.37 -1.59 -4.89
C LEU A 224 -14.74 -2.78 -5.61
N VAL A 225 -14.54 -2.67 -6.92
CA VAL A 225 -13.90 -3.73 -7.72
C VAL A 225 -12.46 -3.93 -7.27
N GLY A 226 -11.70 -2.84 -7.08
CA GLY A 226 -10.34 -2.90 -6.55
C GLY A 226 -10.29 -3.55 -5.17
N GLY A 227 -11.20 -3.18 -4.27
CA GLY A 227 -11.29 -3.74 -2.93
C GLY A 227 -11.61 -5.24 -2.94
N VAL A 228 -12.49 -5.71 -3.84
CA VAL A 228 -12.74 -7.15 -4.01
C VAL A 228 -11.48 -7.86 -4.54
N CYS A 229 -10.76 -7.27 -5.48
CA CYS A 229 -9.49 -7.84 -5.97
C CYS A 229 -8.45 -7.95 -4.84
N ILE A 230 -8.24 -6.88 -4.07
CA ILE A 230 -7.30 -6.86 -2.94
C ILE A 230 -7.72 -7.82 -1.83
N HIS A 231 -9.01 -7.91 -1.51
CA HIS A 231 -9.52 -8.86 -0.53
C HIS A 231 -9.13 -10.31 -0.88
N ASN A 232 -9.24 -10.68 -2.16
CA ASN A 232 -8.91 -12.02 -2.63
C ASN A 232 -7.39 -12.30 -2.66
N VAL A 233 -6.56 -11.28 -2.86
CA VAL A 233 -5.10 -11.42 -2.96
C VAL A 233 -4.43 -11.32 -1.59
N SER A 234 -4.84 -10.36 -0.77
CA SER A 234 -4.15 -9.97 0.47
C SER A 234 -4.87 -10.47 1.74
N HIS A 235 -6.01 -11.16 1.61
CA HIS A 235 -6.82 -11.69 2.72
C HIS A 235 -7.21 -10.66 3.79
N LEU A 236 -7.17 -9.37 3.47
CA LEU A 236 -7.66 -8.28 4.31
C LEU A 236 -9.18 -8.33 4.40
N SER A 237 -9.80 -7.68 5.39
CA SER A 237 -11.27 -7.58 5.37
C SER A 237 -11.74 -6.82 4.12
N LEU A 238 -12.95 -7.11 3.64
CA LEU A 238 -13.49 -6.40 2.47
C LEU A 238 -13.55 -4.89 2.72
N PHE A 239 -13.89 -4.49 3.95
CA PHE A 239 -13.92 -3.09 4.35
C PHE A 239 -12.53 -2.45 4.25
N ASP A 240 -11.50 -3.07 4.84
CA ASP A 240 -10.13 -2.55 4.81
C ASP A 240 -9.59 -2.46 3.38
N SER A 241 -9.94 -3.42 2.53
CA SER A 241 -9.52 -3.45 1.12
C SER A 241 -10.15 -2.32 0.30
N VAL A 242 -11.45 -2.06 0.49
CA VAL A 242 -12.16 -0.94 -0.14
C VAL A 242 -11.67 0.39 0.42
N TYR A 243 -11.48 0.49 1.73
CA TYR A 243 -10.93 1.67 2.40
C TYR A 243 -9.54 2.00 1.85
N TYR A 244 -8.63 1.01 1.74
CA TYR A 244 -7.32 1.15 1.11
C TYR A 244 -7.43 1.70 -0.31
N CYS A 245 -8.30 1.14 -1.14
CA CYS A 245 -8.51 1.65 -2.50
C CYS A 245 -8.99 3.11 -2.50
N CYS A 246 -9.96 3.45 -1.66
CA CYS A 246 -10.49 4.80 -1.54
C CYS A 246 -9.42 5.82 -1.14
N ILE A 247 -8.64 5.56 -0.07
CA ILE A 247 -7.59 6.49 0.39
C ILE A 247 -6.44 6.62 -0.63
N THR A 248 -6.22 5.58 -1.44
CA THR A 248 -5.23 5.59 -2.54
C THR A 248 -5.70 6.48 -3.69
N ILE A 249 -6.93 6.27 -4.16
CA ILE A 249 -7.50 6.99 -5.32
C ILE A 249 -7.71 8.47 -5.00
N LEU A 250 -8.15 8.76 -3.77
CA LEU A 250 -8.29 10.13 -3.28
C LEU A 250 -6.96 10.79 -2.95
N THR A 251 -5.84 10.09 -3.16
CA THR A 251 -4.48 10.56 -2.89
C THR A 251 -4.31 11.08 -1.45
N VAL A 252 -5.00 10.45 -0.49
CA VAL A 252 -4.87 10.76 0.94
C VAL A 252 -3.67 10.02 1.52
N GLY A 253 -3.55 8.71 1.21
CA GLY A 253 -2.34 7.95 1.45
C GLY A 253 -1.89 7.82 2.90
N PHE A 254 -2.78 7.46 3.84
CA PHE A 254 -2.40 7.33 5.26
C PHE A 254 -1.27 6.32 5.55
N GLY A 255 -1.17 5.25 4.74
CA GLY A 255 -0.14 4.21 4.94
C GLY A 255 -0.36 3.38 6.20
N ASP A 256 -1.59 3.31 6.68
CA ASP A 256 -2.03 2.55 7.85
C ASP A 256 -2.28 1.06 7.56
N ILE A 257 -2.47 0.71 6.27
CA ILE A 257 -2.66 -0.66 5.81
C ILE A 257 -1.50 -1.07 4.92
N GLU A 258 -0.86 -2.16 5.32
CA GLU A 258 0.16 -2.84 4.54
C GLU A 258 -0.45 -4.00 3.75
N LEU A 259 -0.18 -4.03 2.44
CA LEU A 259 -0.57 -5.14 1.58
C LEU A 259 0.41 -6.28 1.82
N ALA A 260 0.10 -7.13 2.79
CA ALA A 260 0.95 -8.26 3.14
C ALA A 260 1.17 -9.20 1.92
N SER A 261 2.44 -9.45 1.57
CA SER A 261 2.87 -10.60 0.78
C SER A 261 3.13 -11.85 1.64
N VAL A 262 2.79 -11.80 2.94
CA VAL A 262 3.03 -12.89 3.88
C VAL A 262 1.87 -13.90 3.86
N PRO A 263 2.11 -15.19 3.60
CA PRO A 263 1.07 -16.22 3.60
C PRO A 263 0.34 -16.33 4.93
N HIS A 264 -0.95 -16.62 4.86
CA HIS A 264 -1.92 -16.77 5.96
C HIS A 264 -1.55 -17.83 7.05
N SER A 265 -0.42 -18.55 6.93
CA SER A 265 0.00 -19.54 7.93
C SER A 265 0.34 -18.93 9.29
N THR A 266 0.79 -17.67 9.34
CA THR A 266 1.36 -17.07 10.57
C THR A 266 0.31 -16.39 11.46
N LYS A 267 -0.74 -15.78 10.90
CA LYS A 267 -1.82 -15.14 11.70
C LYS A 267 -2.65 -16.16 12.49
N LEU A 268 -2.90 -17.35 11.93
CA LEU A 268 -3.56 -18.45 12.64
C LEU A 268 -2.66 -19.05 13.72
N ALA A 269 -1.35 -19.15 13.48
CA ALA A 269 -0.38 -19.61 14.47
C ALA A 269 -0.34 -18.68 15.69
N CYS A 270 -0.27 -17.37 15.48
CA CYS A 270 -0.26 -16.38 16.57
C CYS A 270 -1.57 -16.39 17.40
N MET A 271 -2.75 -16.42 16.76
CA MET A 271 -4.02 -16.53 17.49
C MET A 271 -4.15 -17.87 18.24
N SER A 272 -3.63 -18.96 17.68
CA SER A 272 -3.63 -20.26 18.36
C SER A 272 -2.68 -20.28 19.58
N ARG A 273 -1.54 -19.59 19.50
CA ARG A 273 -0.53 -19.51 20.58
C ARG A 273 -0.97 -18.59 21.71
N ILE A 274 -1.65 -17.49 21.40
CA ILE A 274 -2.30 -16.61 22.39
C ILE A 274 -3.44 -17.36 23.10
N ASN A 275 -4.28 -18.09 22.36
CA ASN A 275 -5.34 -18.91 22.98
C ASN A 275 -4.79 -20.08 23.82
N TYR A 276 -3.66 -20.68 23.43
CA TYR A 276 -3.01 -21.75 24.21
C TYR A 276 -2.39 -21.22 25.51
N THR A 277 -1.72 -20.07 25.46
CA THR A 277 -1.10 -19.45 26.65
C THR A 277 -2.15 -18.91 27.62
N SER A 278 -3.25 -18.35 27.12
CA SER A 278 -4.40 -17.92 27.93
C SER A 278 -5.06 -19.12 28.65
N ASN A 279 -5.40 -20.20 27.93
CA ASN A 279 -5.96 -21.42 28.53
C ASN A 279 -5.03 -22.08 29.56
N ARG A 280 -3.72 -21.98 29.37
CA ARG A 280 -2.73 -22.53 30.33
C ARG A 280 -2.69 -21.72 31.63
N LYS A 281 -2.85 -20.40 31.57
CA LYS A 281 -2.94 -19.53 32.75
C LYS A 281 -4.22 -19.82 33.53
N GLU A 282 -5.37 -19.89 32.85
CA GLU A 282 -6.66 -20.23 33.46
C GLU A 282 -6.67 -21.60 34.17
N ARG A 283 -6.04 -22.62 33.57
CA ARG A 283 -5.91 -23.95 34.19
C ARG A 283 -4.97 -23.98 35.40
N LYS A 284 -3.95 -23.12 35.44
CA LYS A 284 -3.06 -23.01 36.60
C LYS A 284 -3.73 -22.27 37.75
N GLU A 285 -4.57 -21.29 37.44
CA GLU A 285 -5.31 -20.49 38.42
C GLU A 285 -6.45 -21.30 39.07
N LYS A 286 -7.17 -22.12 38.29
CA LYS A 286 -8.15 -23.10 38.82
C LYS A 286 -7.55 -24.21 39.69
N LYS A 287 -6.25 -24.50 39.55
CA LYS A 287 -5.54 -25.49 40.38
C LYS A 287 -4.97 -24.91 41.68
N ARG A 288 -4.94 -23.58 41.84
CA ARG A 288 -4.51 -22.91 43.09
C ARG A 288 -5.67 -22.57 44.01
N THR A 289 -6.90 -22.64 43.51
CA THR A 289 -8.14 -22.32 44.23
C THR A 289 -8.94 -23.56 44.70
N LEU A 290 -8.36 -24.76 44.52
CA LEU A 290 -8.83 -26.04 45.06
C LEU A 290 -7.75 -26.61 45.98
#